data_AF-A0A2T2TCB4-F1
#
_entry.id   AF-A0A2T2TCB4-F1
#
_cell.length_a   1.000
_cell.length_b   1.000
_cell.length_c   1.000
_cell.angle_alpha   90.00
_cell.angle_beta   90.00
_cell.angle_gamma   90.00
#
_symmetry.space_group_name_H-M   'P 1'
#
loop_
_entity.id
_entity.type
_entity.pdbx_description
1 polymer ?
#
loop_
_entity_poly.entity_id
_entity_poly.type
_entity_poly.pdbx_seq_one_letter_code
_entity_poly.pdbx_strand_id
1 'polypeptide(L)'
;MHPVLTRRATADLLGPLLEGTVRNLQGAAPAAGRTGPVARGDEDPLVAHLEAHPPASSRSAARLRGVDDRNEASGRPHRPPVLDGGRSLA
;
A
#
# COMPACT_ATOMS: atom_id res chain seq x y z
N MET A 1 23.47 12.09 -13.07
CA MET A 1 23.82 11.82 -11.66
C MET A 1 22.56 12.00 -10.82
N HIS A 2 21.93 10.92 -10.35
CA HIS A 2 20.85 11.06 -9.36
C HIS A 2 21.49 11.22 -7.98
N PRO A 3 21.14 12.27 -7.21
CA PRO A 3 21.66 12.40 -5.85
C PRO A 3 21.17 11.23 -5.02
N VAL A 4 22.11 10.46 -4.47
CA VAL A 4 21.80 9.42 -3.48
C VAL A 4 21.38 10.15 -2.21
N LEU A 5 20.07 10.21 -1.96
CA LEU A 5 19.54 10.77 -0.72
C LEU A 5 20.05 9.93 0.45
N THR A 6 20.58 10.59 1.47
CA THR A 6 20.94 9.92 2.70
C THR A 6 19.67 9.43 3.39
N ARG A 7 19.77 8.33 4.15
CA ARG A 7 18.62 7.75 4.87
C ARG A 7 17.85 8.79 5.72
N ARG A 8 18.58 9.75 6.30
CA ARG A 8 18.01 10.86 7.07
C ARG A 8 17.22 11.82 6.19
N ALA A 9 17.80 12.28 5.07
CA ALA A 9 17.11 13.15 4.12
C ALA A 9 15.83 12.49 3.55
N THR A 10 15.84 11.18 3.32
CA THR A 10 14.64 10.44 2.88
C THR A 10 13.56 10.41 3.97
N ALA A 11 13.94 10.21 5.23
CA ALA A 11 12.98 10.22 6.35
C ALA A 11 12.37 11.61 6.55
N ASP A 12 13.18 12.66 6.43
CA ASP A 12 12.73 14.05 6.55
C ASP A 12 11.73 14.43 5.44
N LEU A 13 11.86 13.85 4.23
CA LEU A 13 10.95 14.06 3.11
C LEU A 13 9.67 13.22 3.20
N LEU A 14 9.78 11.93 3.55
CA LEU A 14 8.64 11.01 3.55
C LEU A 14 7.81 11.07 4.84
N GLY A 15 8.42 11.42 5.97
CA GLY A 15 7.76 11.47 7.28
C GLY A 15 6.46 12.28 7.28
N PRO A 16 6.47 13.54 6.79
CA PRO A 16 5.27 14.35 6.71
C PRO A 16 4.17 13.76 5.79
N LEU A 17 4.55 13.13 4.67
CA LEU A 17 3.60 12.50 3.74
C LEU A 17 2.90 11.27 4.36
N LEU A 18 3.66 10.48 5.13
CA LEU A 18 3.13 9.33 5.86
C LEU A 18 2.19 9.78 6.99
N GLU A 19 2.59 10.79 7.76
CA GLU A 19 1.73 11.37 8.81
C GLU A 19 0.41 11.91 8.23
N GLY A 20 0.47 12.67 7.13
CA GLY A 20 -0.72 13.19 6.46
C GLY A 20 -1.66 12.07 6.00
N THR A 21 -1.09 10.99 5.46
CA THR A 21 -1.86 9.81 5.02
C THR A 21 -2.57 9.15 6.19
N VAL A 22 -1.88 8.92 7.31
CA VAL A 22 -2.48 8.32 8.51
C VAL A 22 -3.60 9.20 9.07
N ARG A 23 -3.38 10.52 9.18
CA ARG A 23 -4.40 11.45 9.65
C ARG A 23 -5.66 11.43 8.77
N ASN A 24 -5.49 11.39 7.45
CA ASN A 24 -6.62 11.32 6.51
C ASN A 24 -7.44 10.02 6.65
N LEU A 25 -6.81 8.93 7.12
CA LEU A 25 -7.45 7.64 7.32
C LEU A 25 -8.10 7.47 8.70
N GLN A 26 -7.77 8.31 9.68
CA GLN A 26 -8.32 8.20 11.04
C GLN A 26 -9.82 8.50 11.13
N GLY A 27 -10.39 9.24 10.17
CA GLY A 27 -11.79 9.67 10.18
C GLY A 27 -12.65 9.11 9.05
N ALA A 28 -12.10 8.25 8.19
CA ALA A 28 -12.79 7.79 6.98
C ALA A 28 -12.41 6.36 6.59
N ALA A 29 -13.28 5.70 5.82
CA ALA A 29 -12.97 4.39 5.26
C ALA A 29 -11.71 4.47 4.35
N PRO A 30 -10.90 3.41 4.25
CA PRO A 30 -9.66 3.42 3.46
C PRO A 30 -9.84 3.90 2.01
N ALA A 31 -10.99 3.60 1.40
CA ALA A 31 -11.32 4.06 0.05
C ALA A 31 -11.35 5.60 -0.08
N ALA A 32 -11.76 6.30 0.98
CA ALA A 32 -11.83 7.77 1.00
C ALA A 32 -10.44 8.44 1.13
N GLY A 33 -9.42 7.70 1.60
CA GLY A 33 -8.04 8.17 1.64
C GLY A 33 -7.28 7.99 0.31
N ARG A 34 -7.90 7.38 -0.70
CA ARG A 34 -7.26 7.11 -1.99
C ARG A 34 -7.10 8.42 -2.77
N THR A 35 -5.85 8.77 -3.08
CA THR A 35 -5.48 10.00 -3.82
C THR A 35 -4.46 9.69 -4.91
N GLY A 36 -4.10 10.71 -5.70
CA GLY A 36 -3.07 10.61 -6.74
C GLY A 36 -3.57 10.11 -8.11
N PRO A 37 -2.67 9.89 -9.07
CA PRO A 37 -2.99 9.54 -10.46
C PRO A 37 -3.93 8.33 -10.62
N VAL A 38 -3.70 7.27 -9.83
CA VAL A 38 -4.55 6.06 -9.84
C VAL A 38 -5.97 6.36 -9.36
N ALA A 39 -6.16 7.30 -8.44
CA ALA A 39 -7.48 7.69 -7.96
C ALA A 39 -8.26 8.51 -9.00
N ARG A 40 -7.54 9.28 -9.83
CA ARG A 40 -8.11 10.18 -10.84
C ARG A 40 -8.25 9.55 -12.23
N GLY A 41 -7.54 8.46 -12.49
CA GLY A 41 -7.48 7.84 -13.82
C GLY A 41 -6.51 8.53 -14.76
N ASP A 42 -5.49 9.22 -14.24
CA ASP A 42 -4.51 9.93 -15.07
C ASP A 42 -3.54 8.91 -15.68
N GLU A 43 -3.64 8.65 -16.99
CA GLU A 43 -2.81 7.64 -17.67
C GLU A 43 -1.36 8.11 -17.87
N ASP A 44 -1.15 9.33 -18.35
CA ASP A 44 0.19 9.88 -18.64
C ASP A 44 1.20 9.76 -17.46
N PRO A 45 0.87 10.20 -16.23
CA PRO A 45 1.79 10.04 -15.10
C PRO A 45 1.99 8.58 -14.69
N LEU A 46 1.03 7.68 -14.97
CA LEU A 46 1.20 6.26 -14.70
C LEU A 46 2.16 5.62 -15.69
N VAL A 47 2.04 5.95 -16.98
CA VAL A 47 2.98 5.51 -18.02
C VAL A 47 4.38 6.01 -17.70
N ALA A 48 4.54 7.30 -17.43
CA ALA A 48 5.85 7.87 -17.07
C ALA A 48 6.45 7.21 -15.82
N HIS A 49 5.63 6.87 -14.81
CA HIS A 49 6.08 6.18 -13.62
C HIS A 49 6.57 4.75 -13.93
N LEU A 50 5.85 4.00 -14.77
CA LEU A 50 6.23 2.65 -15.18
C LEU A 50 7.48 2.64 -16.06
N GLU A 51 7.67 3.65 -16.90
CA GLU A 51 8.89 3.81 -17.70
C GLU A 51 10.11 4.14 -16.83
N ALA A 52 9.94 5.01 -15.82
CA ALA A 52 11.00 5.36 -14.88
C ALA A 52 11.32 4.23 -13.88
N HIS A 53 10.32 3.41 -13.58
CA HIS A 53 10.40 2.31 -12.63
C HIS A 53 9.83 1.03 -13.26
N PRO A 54 10.54 0.43 -14.23
CA PRO A 54 10.09 -0.79 -14.86
C PRO A 54 9.88 -1.87 -13.80
N PRO A 55 8.79 -2.64 -13.89
CA PRO A 55 8.47 -3.65 -12.88
C PRO A 55 9.65 -4.60 -12.72
N ALA A 56 10.07 -4.84 -11.47
CA ALA A 56 11.12 -5.80 -11.18
C ALA A 56 10.75 -7.16 -11.81
N SER A 57 11.53 -7.59 -12.80
CA SER A 57 11.24 -8.75 -13.64
C SER A 57 10.78 -9.94 -12.79
N SER A 58 9.50 -10.32 -12.96
CA SER A 58 8.79 -11.57 -12.59
C SER A 58 8.94 -12.19 -11.19
N ARG A 59 10.05 -12.04 -10.47
CA ARG A 59 10.34 -12.70 -9.20
C ARG A 59 9.54 -12.14 -8.02
N SER A 60 9.28 -10.83 -8.01
CA SER A 60 8.43 -10.19 -6.98
C SER A 60 6.94 -10.42 -7.24
N ALA A 61 6.51 -10.38 -8.51
CA ALA A 61 5.14 -10.71 -8.90
C ALA A 61 4.79 -12.18 -8.66
N ALA A 62 5.72 -13.11 -8.90
CA ALA A 62 5.56 -14.52 -8.60
C ALA A 62 5.44 -14.81 -7.09
N ARG A 63 6.11 -14.01 -6.23
CA ARG A 63 5.96 -14.12 -4.78
C ARG A 63 4.57 -13.71 -4.30
N LEU A 64 3.94 -12.73 -4.93
CA LEU A 64 2.57 -12.32 -4.60
C LEU A 64 1.54 -13.37 -5.08
N ARG A 65 1.66 -13.89 -6.31
CA ARG A 65 0.79 -14.99 -6.77
C ARG A 65 0.93 -16.26 -5.92
N GLY A 66 2.15 -16.60 -5.50
CA GLY A 66 2.36 -17.76 -4.63
C GLY A 66 1.80 -17.60 -3.21
N VAL A 67 1.44 -16.37 -2.78
CA VAL A 67 0.66 -16.16 -1.56
C VAL A 67 -0.81 -16.51 -1.81
N ASP A 68 -1.35 -16.16 -2.98
CA ASP A 68 -2.71 -16.51 -3.38
C ASP A 68 -2.87 -18.04 -3.50
N ASP A 69 -1.93 -18.73 -4.13
CA ASP A 69 -1.95 -20.20 -4.27
C ASP A 69 -1.93 -20.94 -2.92
N ARG A 70 -1.17 -20.43 -1.94
CA ARG A 70 -1.17 -21.00 -0.58
C ARG A 70 -2.49 -20.74 0.16
N ASN A 71 -3.14 -19.62 -0.12
CA ASN A 71 -4.42 -19.27 0.48
C ASN A 71 -5.53 -20.18 -0.06
N GLU A 72 -5.54 -20.44 -1.37
CA GLU A 72 -6.48 -21.36 -2.02
C GLU A 72 -6.24 -22.82 -1.63
N ALA A 73 -4.98 -23.29 -1.59
CA ALA A 73 -4.65 -24.66 -1.19
C ALA A 73 -5.00 -24.99 0.27
N SER A 74 -5.20 -23.97 1.11
CA SER A 74 -5.55 -24.17 2.52
C SER A 74 -7.05 -24.44 2.75
N GLY A 75 -7.90 -24.24 1.75
CA GLY A 75 -9.36 -24.46 1.83
C GLY A 75 -10.08 -23.65 2.91
N ARG A 76 -9.41 -22.69 3.56
CA ARG A 76 -9.99 -21.88 4.64
C ARG A 76 -10.62 -20.64 4.04
N PRO A 77 -11.93 -20.42 4.20
CA PRO A 77 -12.56 -19.19 3.75
C PRO A 77 -11.89 -17.99 4.42
N HIS A 78 -11.64 -16.93 3.65
CA HIS A 78 -11.10 -15.66 4.12
C HIS A 78 -12.00 -15.11 5.24
N ARG A 79 -11.65 -15.39 6.50
CA ARG A 79 -12.37 -14.86 7.65
C ARG A 79 -11.79 -13.46 7.93
N PRO A 80 -12.56 -12.37 7.73
CA PRO A 80 -12.09 -11.05 8.08
C PRO A 80 -11.73 -11.02 9.58
N PRO A 81 -10.73 -10.21 9.99
CA PRO A 81 -10.34 -10.13 11.39
C PRO A 81 -11.55 -9.69 12.22
N VAL A 82 -11.96 -10.56 13.17
CA VAL A 82 -12.97 -10.21 14.17
C VAL A 82 -12.32 -9.21 15.11
N LEU A 83 -12.77 -7.96 15.06
CA LEU A 83 -12.45 -6.99 16.11
C LEU A 83 -13.08 -7.52 17.41
N ASP A 84 -12.25 -7.92 18.36
CA ASP A 84 -12.67 -8.35 19.68
C ASP A 84 -13.28 -7.16 20.44
N GLY A 85 -14.59 -6.97 20.26
CA GLY A 85 -15.41 -5.99 20.97
C GLY A 85 -15.76 -6.42 22.39
N GLY A 86 -14.91 -7.20 23.05
CA GLY A 86 -15.09 -7.66 24.43
C GLY A 86 -14.75 -6.59 25.46
N ARG A 87 -15.59 -5.54 25.57
CA ARG A 87 -15.72 -4.77 26.82
C ARG A 87 -17.19 -4.50 27.11
N SER A 88 -17.82 -5.42 27.84
CA SER A 88 -18.85 -5.05 28.81
C SER A 88 -18.29 -5.33 30.18
N LEU A 89 -18.02 -4.26 30.92
CA LEU A 89 -17.86 -4.29 32.36
C LEU A 89 -19.19 -4.75 32.98
N ALA A 90 -19.08 -5.60 33.99
CA ALA A 90 -20.16 -5.89 34.92
C ALA A 90 -20.60 -4.62 35.68
#